data_AF-A0A395R5S5-F1
#
_entry.id   AF-A0A395R5S5-F1
#
_cell.length_a   1.000
_cell.length_b   1.000
_cell.length_c   1.000
_cell.angle_alpha   90.00
_cell.angle_beta   90.00
_cell.angle_gamma   90.00
#
_symmetry.space_group_name_H-M   'P 1'
#
loop_
_entity.id
_entity.type
_entity.pdbx_description
1 polymer ?
#
loop_
_entity_poly.entity_id
_entity_poly.type
_entity_poly.pdbx_seq_one_letter_code
_entity_poly.pdbx_strand_id
1 'polypeptide(L)'
;MRLLIAFFVCSLALPVHACMGRILEDTLFFDALPQPPLEADVIARVALSEVDGGRARAEIVEVVTTSGVEVHEGQQFMLEYAFSSCGPNHRDGDQGMIIAKLADGDERVLLPYMRRFSDGRITPPSADQ
;
A
#
# COMPACT_ATOMS: atom_id res chain seq x y z
N MET A 1 19.70 -32.03 43.69
CA MET A 1 19.34 -31.70 42.30
C MET A 1 17.86 -31.34 42.25
N ARG A 2 17.53 -30.06 42.44
CA ARG A 2 16.16 -29.55 42.49
C ARG A 2 16.05 -28.42 41.48
N LEU A 3 15.17 -28.62 40.50
CA LEU A 3 14.40 -27.61 39.77
C LEU A 3 15.20 -26.46 39.11
N LEU A 4 15.95 -26.78 38.05
CA LEU A 4 16.35 -25.84 37.00
C LEU A 4 15.46 -26.06 35.75
N ILE A 5 14.15 -25.89 35.89
CA ILE A 5 13.22 -25.87 34.75
C ILE A 5 12.17 -24.80 35.02
N ALA A 6 12.60 -23.53 35.05
CA ALA A 6 11.68 -22.40 35.21
C ALA A 6 12.14 -21.16 34.42
N PHE A 7 12.84 -21.36 33.30
CA PHE A 7 13.34 -20.24 32.49
C PHE A 7 13.13 -20.38 30.97
N PHE A 8 12.35 -21.37 30.52
CA PHE A 8 12.15 -21.64 29.09
C PHE A 8 10.72 -21.42 28.57
N VAL A 9 9.83 -20.84 29.40
CA VAL A 9 8.40 -20.70 29.06
C VAL A 9 7.92 -19.24 29.05
N CYS A 10 8.82 -18.25 28.96
CA CYS A 10 8.43 -16.84 28.78
C CYS A 10 8.85 -16.24 27.43
N SER A 11 9.56 -16.97 26.58
CA SER A 11 10.09 -16.42 25.30
C SER A 11 9.26 -16.77 24.06
N LEU A 12 8.19 -17.55 24.23
CA LEU A 12 7.29 -17.95 23.13
C LEU A 12 5.98 -17.15 23.12
N ALA A 13 5.92 -16.03 23.86
CA ALA A 13 4.90 -14.99 23.64
C ALA A 13 5.29 -14.16 22.40
N LEU A 14 5.17 -14.83 21.25
CA LEU A 14 4.95 -14.34 19.90
C LEU A 14 4.66 -12.81 19.78
N PRO A 15 5.34 -12.08 18.88
CA PRO A 15 5.01 -10.69 18.54
C PRO A 15 3.70 -10.58 17.74
N VAL A 16 2.85 -11.62 17.75
CA VAL A 16 1.57 -11.67 17.04
C VAL A 16 0.53 -10.72 17.67
N HIS A 17 0.79 -10.21 18.88
CA HIS A 17 -0.10 -9.28 19.58
C HIS A 17 0.04 -7.81 19.13
N ALA A 18 1.08 -7.42 18.37
CA ALA A 18 1.29 -6.01 18.00
C ALA A 18 0.30 -5.52 16.92
N CYS A 19 -0.04 -6.37 15.94
CA CYS A 19 -1.05 -6.04 14.92
C CYS A 19 -2.47 -6.55 15.30
N MET A 20 -2.64 -7.09 16.52
CA MET A 20 -3.82 -7.85 16.94
C MET A 20 -4.97 -6.99 17.49
N GLY A 21 -4.95 -5.69 17.20
CA GLY A 21 -6.11 -4.81 17.28
C GLY A 21 -6.82 -4.74 15.93
N ARG A 22 -7.19 -5.88 15.35
CA ARG A 22 -7.92 -6.01 14.06
C ARG A 22 -7.44 -5.04 12.97
N ILE A 23 -6.32 -5.39 12.32
CA ILE A 23 -5.97 -4.93 10.96
C ILE A 23 -5.92 -3.40 10.84
N LEU A 24 -5.02 -2.77 11.59
CA LEU A 24 -4.52 -1.42 11.27
C LEU A 24 -3.57 -1.47 10.06
N GLU A 25 -3.94 -2.24 9.04
CA GLU A 25 -3.23 -2.36 7.78
C GLU A 25 -3.84 -1.34 6.83
N ASP A 26 -2.99 -0.48 6.28
CA ASP A 26 -3.37 0.33 5.13
C ASP A 26 -3.38 -0.58 3.90
N THR A 27 -4.39 -0.44 3.05
CA THR A 27 -4.52 -1.15 1.79
C THR A 27 -4.30 -0.18 0.64
N LEU A 28 -3.51 -0.59 -0.34
CA LEU A 28 -3.26 0.19 -1.55
C LEU A 28 -4.46 0.20 -2.51
N PHE A 29 -5.13 -0.94 -2.62
CA PHE A 29 -6.20 -1.10 -3.60
C PHE A 29 -7.56 -0.69 -3.08
N PHE A 30 -8.32 -0.03 -3.94
CA PHE A 30 -9.69 0.38 -3.68
C PHE A 30 -10.66 -0.57 -4.37
N ASP A 31 -11.66 -1.07 -3.63
CA ASP A 31 -12.75 -1.85 -4.20
C ASP A 31 -13.73 -0.99 -5.00
N ALA A 32 -13.84 0.30 -4.64
CA ALA A 32 -14.72 1.28 -5.25
C ALA A 32 -14.16 2.71 -5.08
N LEU A 33 -14.59 3.63 -5.95
CA LEU A 33 -14.21 5.03 -5.86
C LEU A 33 -14.82 5.68 -4.61
N PRO A 34 -14.03 6.40 -3.79
CA PRO A 34 -14.50 7.04 -2.58
C PRO A 34 -15.48 8.20 -2.88
N GLN A 35 -16.35 8.47 -1.91
CA GLN A 35 -17.25 9.63 -1.91
C GLN A 35 -16.99 10.49 -0.66
N PRO A 36 -16.65 11.78 -0.80
CA PRO A 36 -16.45 12.51 -2.06
C PRO A 36 -15.23 12.03 -2.87
N PRO A 37 -15.16 12.33 -4.19
CA PRO A 37 -13.98 12.03 -5.00
C PRO A 37 -12.71 12.66 -4.42
N LEU A 38 -11.60 11.94 -4.51
CA LEU A 38 -10.27 12.44 -4.15
C LEU A 38 -9.66 13.19 -5.33
N GLU A 39 -8.87 14.21 -5.04
CA GLU A 39 -8.03 14.86 -6.05
C GLU A 39 -6.89 13.92 -6.44
N ALA A 40 -6.85 13.49 -7.70
CA ALA A 40 -5.88 12.52 -8.18
C ALA A 40 -5.44 12.87 -9.60
N ASP A 41 -4.18 12.60 -9.91
CA ASP A 41 -3.65 12.73 -11.27
C ASP A 41 -3.97 11.46 -12.07
N VAL A 42 -3.95 10.30 -11.40
CA VAL A 42 -4.21 9.00 -12.01
C VAL A 42 -5.15 8.17 -11.14
N ILE A 43 -6.19 7.62 -11.77
CA ILE A 43 -6.97 6.50 -11.25
C ILE A 43 -6.88 5.39 -12.30
N ALA A 44 -6.34 4.24 -11.90
CA ALA A 44 -6.06 3.15 -12.83
C ALA A 44 -6.10 1.81 -12.10
N ARG A 45 -6.37 0.74 -12.86
CA ARG A 45 -6.04 -0.62 -12.44
C ARG A 45 -4.58 -0.88 -12.78
N VAL A 46 -3.84 -1.40 -11.81
CA VAL A 46 -2.42 -1.71 -11.97
C VAL A 46 -2.13 -3.16 -11.65
N ALA A 47 -1.02 -3.66 -12.21
CA ALA A 47 -0.36 -4.88 -11.79
C ALA A 47 0.99 -4.55 -11.15
N LEU A 48 1.25 -5.11 -9.98
CA LEU A 48 2.49 -4.88 -9.24
C LEU A 48 3.55 -5.91 -9.61
N SER A 49 4.80 -5.46 -9.65
CA SER A 49 6.00 -6.26 -9.86
C SER A 49 7.17 -5.60 -9.12
N GLU A 50 8.26 -6.34 -8.91
CA GLU A 50 9.45 -5.83 -8.20
C GLU A 50 9.07 -5.23 -6.83
N VAL A 51 8.15 -5.90 -6.11
CA VAL A 51 7.65 -5.40 -4.82
C VAL A 51 8.74 -5.51 -3.75
N ASP A 52 9.12 -4.38 -3.18
CA ASP A 52 10.09 -4.28 -2.10
C ASP A 52 9.69 -3.17 -1.11
N GLY A 53 9.33 -3.56 0.11
CA GLY A 53 9.15 -2.69 1.27
C GLY A 53 8.66 -1.25 1.01
N GLY A 54 7.39 -1.08 0.67
CA GLY A 54 6.81 0.26 0.41
C GLY A 54 7.06 0.79 -0.99
N ARG A 55 7.63 -0.03 -1.88
CA ARG A 55 7.89 0.31 -3.26
C ARG A 55 7.53 -0.85 -4.19
N ALA A 56 7.01 -0.54 -5.37
CA ALA A 56 6.73 -1.52 -6.40
C ALA A 56 6.77 -0.88 -7.79
N ARG A 57 7.10 -1.64 -8.82
CA ARG A 57 6.81 -1.26 -10.20
C ARG A 57 5.34 -1.59 -10.50
N ALA A 58 4.58 -0.56 -10.86
CA ALA A 58 3.17 -0.66 -11.21
C ALA A 58 2.98 -0.49 -12.72
N GLU A 59 2.48 -1.53 -13.39
CA GLU A 59 2.06 -1.46 -14.79
C GLU A 59 0.58 -1.10 -14.87
N ILE A 60 0.24 -0.09 -15.68
CA ILE A 60 -1.14 0.32 -15.93
C ILE A 60 -1.82 -0.74 -16.80
N VAL A 61 -2.78 -1.46 -16.21
CA VAL A 61 -3.60 -2.46 -16.91
C VAL A 61 -4.82 -1.81 -17.56
N GLU A 62 -5.39 -0.80 -16.91
CA GLU A 62 -6.59 -0.10 -17.38
C GLU A 62 -6.58 1.33 -16.81
N VAL A 63 -6.79 2.33 -17.66
CA VAL A 63 -6.94 3.73 -17.23
C VAL A 63 -8.40 4.01 -16.93
N VAL A 64 -8.72 4.40 -15.70
CA VAL A 64 -10.09 4.78 -15.29
C VAL A 64 -10.31 6.27 -15.52
N THR A 65 -9.40 7.11 -15.02
CA THR A 65 -9.40 8.55 -15.28
C THR A 65 -8.01 9.13 -15.05
N THR A 66 -7.71 10.22 -15.75
CA THR A 66 -6.50 11.02 -15.52
C THR A 66 -6.85 12.51 -15.42
N SER A 67 -6.01 13.28 -14.74
CA SER A 67 -6.13 14.73 -14.64
C SER A 67 -4.77 15.37 -14.84
N GLY A 68 -4.59 16.17 -15.89
CA GLY A 68 -3.35 16.91 -16.14
C GLY A 68 -2.14 16.08 -16.53
N VAL A 69 -2.30 14.76 -16.67
CA VAL A 69 -1.23 13.81 -17.00
C VAL A 69 -1.66 12.85 -18.10
N GLU A 70 -0.72 12.52 -19.00
CA GLU A 70 -0.94 11.56 -20.07
C GLU A 70 -0.43 10.17 -19.63
N VAL A 71 -1.35 9.21 -19.51
CA VAL A 71 -1.06 7.85 -19.05
C VAL A 71 -1.74 6.85 -19.99
N HIS A 72 -1.02 5.79 -20.34
CA HIS A 72 -1.48 4.75 -21.27
C HIS A 72 -1.43 3.36 -20.66
N GLU A 73 -2.23 2.43 -21.17
CA GLU A 73 -2.12 1.00 -20.84
C GLU A 73 -0.74 0.45 -21.21
N GLY A 74 -0.21 -0.45 -20.37
CA GLY A 74 1.15 -0.98 -20.46
C GLY A 74 2.25 -0.03 -19.97
N GLN A 75 1.93 1.23 -19.67
CA GLN A 75 2.89 2.17 -19.08
C GLN A 75 3.25 1.73 -17.66
N GLN A 76 4.51 1.90 -17.30
CA GLN A 76 5.01 1.51 -15.98
C GLN A 76 5.46 2.74 -15.18
N PHE A 77 5.10 2.74 -13.90
CA PHE A 77 5.51 3.73 -12.92
C PHE A 77 6.17 3.05 -11.74
N MET A 78 7.02 3.79 -11.05
CA MET A 78 7.37 3.44 -9.68
C MET A 78 6.21 3.86 -8.78
N LEU A 79 5.77 2.98 -7.89
CA LEU A 79 4.74 3.24 -6.91
C LEU A 79 5.37 3.21 -5.52
N GLU A 80 5.27 4.30 -4.79
CA GLU A 80 5.84 4.44 -3.43
C GLU A 80 4.71 4.64 -2.42
N TYR A 81 4.60 3.74 -1.45
CA TYR A 81 3.51 3.70 -0.49
C TYR A 81 4.03 3.44 0.93
N ALA A 82 3.26 3.89 1.92
CA ALA A 82 3.56 3.60 3.31
C ALA A 82 3.57 2.09 3.55
N PHE A 83 4.64 1.58 4.15
CA PHE A 83 4.80 0.17 4.50
C PHE A 83 5.21 0.04 5.96
N SER A 84 4.62 -0.94 6.64
CA SER A 84 4.94 -1.25 8.02
C SER A 84 4.98 -2.76 8.26
N SER A 85 5.43 -3.17 9.44
CA SER A 85 5.32 -4.58 9.86
C SER A 85 3.88 -5.10 9.93
N CYS A 86 2.88 -4.21 9.89
CA CYS A 86 1.46 -4.58 9.82
C CYS A 86 0.87 -4.39 8.40
N GLY A 87 1.71 -4.18 7.39
CA GLY A 87 1.33 -4.06 5.98
C GLY A 87 1.22 -2.62 5.45
N PRO A 88 0.74 -2.45 4.20
CA PRO A 88 0.25 -3.49 3.28
C PRO A 88 1.32 -4.51 2.87
N ASN A 89 0.96 -5.80 2.82
CA ASN A 89 1.86 -6.89 2.45
C ASN A 89 1.67 -7.36 1.00
N HIS A 90 1.91 -6.46 0.04
CA HIS A 90 1.79 -6.76 -1.39
C HIS A 90 2.83 -7.77 -1.90
N ARG A 91 2.50 -8.41 -3.02
CA ARG A 91 3.36 -9.36 -3.72
C ARG A 91 3.37 -9.09 -5.22
N ASP A 92 4.40 -9.60 -5.89
CA ASP A 92 4.44 -9.60 -7.36
C ASP A 92 3.20 -10.31 -7.93
N GLY A 93 2.59 -9.68 -8.92
CA GLY A 93 1.36 -10.14 -9.56
C GLY A 93 0.07 -9.67 -8.89
N ASP A 94 0.16 -9.00 -7.73
CA ASP A 94 -1.01 -8.35 -7.14
C ASP A 94 -1.58 -7.31 -8.09
N GLN A 95 -2.91 -7.28 -8.23
CA GLN A 95 -3.61 -6.32 -9.10
C GLN A 95 -4.75 -5.64 -8.36
N GLY A 96 -4.98 -4.38 -8.69
CA GLY A 96 -6.10 -3.63 -8.12
C GLY A 96 -6.17 -2.19 -8.61
N MET A 97 -7.25 -1.51 -8.24
CA MET A 97 -7.44 -0.10 -8.56
C MET A 97 -6.68 0.76 -7.55
N ILE A 98 -5.88 1.69 -8.06
CA ILE A 98 -5.21 2.72 -7.26
C ILE A 98 -5.81 4.10 -7.56
N ILE A 99 -5.63 5.01 -6.61
CA ILE A 99 -5.88 6.45 -6.77
C ILE A 99 -4.57 7.12 -6.35
N ALA A 100 -3.94 7.88 -7.24
CA ALA A 100 -2.59 8.40 -7.01
C ALA A 100 -2.36 9.80 -7.56
N LYS A 101 -1.37 10.48 -6.99
CA LYS A 101 -0.77 11.70 -7.52
C LYS A 101 0.63 11.39 -8.05
N LEU A 102 1.11 12.17 -9.02
CA LEU A 102 2.53 12.16 -9.36
C LEU A 102 3.34 12.74 -8.20
N ALA A 103 4.56 12.24 -8.02
CA ALA A 103 5.50 12.86 -7.10
C ALA A 103 5.95 14.21 -7.65
N ASP A 104 6.04 15.21 -6.77
CA ASP A 104 6.54 16.53 -7.15
C ASP A 104 7.97 16.43 -7.66
N GLY A 105 8.17 16.74 -8.95
CA GLY A 105 9.48 16.72 -9.59
C GLY A 105 9.93 15.36 -10.16
N ASP A 106 9.13 14.29 -10.06
CA ASP A 106 9.36 13.03 -10.77
C ASP A 106 8.08 12.43 -11.35
N GLU A 107 7.86 12.67 -12.65
CA GLU A 107 6.71 12.17 -13.41
C GLU A 107 6.68 10.63 -13.55
N ARG A 108 7.70 9.92 -13.05
CA ARG A 108 7.78 8.45 -13.09
C ARG A 108 7.41 7.80 -11.77
N VAL A 109 7.15 8.58 -10.73
CA VAL A 109 6.78 8.09 -9.40
C VAL A 109 5.32 8.47 -9.11
N LEU A 110 4.52 7.47 -8.75
CA LEU A 110 3.16 7.63 -8.26
C LEU A 110 3.15 7.47 -6.74
N LEU A 111 2.48 8.41 -6.08
CA LEU A 111 2.18 8.39 -4.66
C LEU A 111 0.68 8.08 -4.51
N PRO A 112 0.32 6.86 -4.07
CA PRO A 112 -1.07 6.47 -3.94
C PRO A 112 -1.68 6.98 -2.64
N TYR A 113 -2.98 7.25 -2.68
CA TYR A 113 -3.82 7.28 -1.50
C TYR A 113 -3.89 5.86 -0.91
N MET A 114 -3.92 5.77 0.41
CA MET A 114 -4.03 4.49 1.12
C MET A 114 -5.32 4.45 1.93
N ARG A 115 -5.93 3.27 2.08
CA ARG A 115 -7.15 3.11 2.89
C ARG A 115 -6.90 2.19 4.07
N ARG A 116 -7.21 2.64 5.27
CA ARG A 116 -7.15 1.82 6.47
C ARG A 116 -8.25 0.76 6.44
N PHE A 117 -7.86 -0.52 6.54
CA PHE A 117 -8.81 -1.63 6.48
C PHE A 117 -9.85 -1.58 7.62
N SER A 118 -9.43 -1.24 8.84
CA SER A 118 -10.28 -1.31 10.04
C SER A 118 -11.45 -0.32 10.08
N ASP A 119 -11.22 0.93 9.64
CA ASP A 119 -12.18 2.04 9.76
C ASP A 119 -12.48 2.73 8.42
N GLY A 120 -11.83 2.31 7.33
CA GLY A 120 -12.02 2.86 6.00
C GLY A 120 -11.43 4.25 5.80
N ARG A 121 -10.68 4.80 6.76
CA ARG A 121 -10.07 6.12 6.66
C ARG A 121 -9.05 6.15 5.52
N ILE A 122 -9.04 7.24 4.77
CA ILE A 122 -8.11 7.42 3.66
C ILE A 122 -6.93 8.28 4.12
N THR A 123 -5.72 7.77 3.94
CA THR A 123 -4.46 8.47 4.14
C THR A 123 -4.06 9.11 2.80
N PRO A 124 -3.74 10.42 2.79
CA PRO A 124 -3.29 11.10 1.58
C PRO A 124 -1.91 10.60 1.14
N PRO A 125 -1.54 10.80 -0.14
CA PRO A 125 -0.19 10.52 -0.62
C PRO A 125 0.81 11.39 0.17
N SER A 126 1.72 10.76 0.91
CA SER A 126 2.80 11.45 1.61
C SER A 126 4.05 11.47 0.74
N ALA A 127 4.50 12.66 0.35
CA ALA A 127 5.77 12.85 -0.35
C ALA A 127 7.00 12.75 0.59
N ASP A 128 6.78 12.66 1.90
CA ASP A 128 7.82 12.61 2.92
C ASP A 128 7.97 11.18 3.49
N GLN A 129 8.83 10.38 2.87
CA GLN A 129 9.51 9.25 3.51
C GLN A 129 11.00 9.29 3.19
#